data_AF-A0A7L0YHI8-F1
#
_entry.id   AF-A0A7L0YHI8-F1
#
_cell.length_a   1.000
_cell.length_b   1.000
_cell.length_c   1.000
_cell.angle_alpha   90.00
_cell.angle_beta   90.00
_cell.angle_gamma   90.00
#
_symmetry.space_group_name_H-M   'P 1'
#
loop_
_entity.id
_entity.type
_entity.pdbx_description
1 polymer ?
#
loop_
_entity_poly.entity_id
_entity_poly.type
_entity_poly.pdbx_seq_one_letter_code
_entity_poly.pdbx_strand_id
1 'polypeptide(L)'
;GSGLVLSCGSNSFGQLGLPQISGPCLIPQKIESLKEKVASVAAGLRHALAATDSGLVLQWGAGMASRAKRASQGKALPLFLTAKEPCEVAGLEDVKVKTVAAGSYHSVSLTDEGHLYVWGSNKHGQLVSRNIFLAEPKKIDTQCFSHEKIGAVWSGWTHLVAQTETGKVFTWGRVDYGQLGRHAVVPGGQQSPASEQCLKLCNTPVSVPCLNGASQITCGSEHNLAIVG
;
A
#
# COMPACT_ATOMS: atom_id res chain seq x y z
N GLY A 1 -0.39 -14.60 -17.94
CA GLY A 1 0.24 -13.94 -19.10
C GLY A 1 1.76 -14.11 -19.04
N SER A 2 2.49 -13.54 -20.00
CA SER A 2 3.96 -13.59 -20.07
C SER A 2 4.68 -12.89 -18.91
N GLY A 3 3.96 -12.12 -18.08
CA GLY A 3 4.49 -11.35 -16.94
C GLY A 3 5.42 -10.20 -17.34
N LEU A 4 5.34 -9.77 -18.62
CA LEU A 4 6.00 -8.57 -19.10
C LEU A 4 5.26 -7.33 -18.58
N VAL A 5 6.01 -6.34 -18.10
CA VAL A 5 5.46 -5.06 -17.63
C VAL A 5 5.81 -3.97 -18.62
N LEU A 6 4.79 -3.25 -19.08
CA LEU A 6 4.92 -2.06 -19.89
C LEU A 6 4.44 -0.84 -19.09
N SER A 7 5.10 0.30 -19.24
CA SER A 7 4.74 1.54 -18.55
C SER A 7 4.67 2.74 -19.52
N CYS A 8 3.74 3.64 -19.24
CA CYS A 8 3.55 4.93 -19.92
C CYS A 8 3.03 5.98 -18.93
N GLY A 9 3.05 7.25 -19.30
CA GLY A 9 2.61 8.37 -18.47
C GLY A 9 3.77 9.22 -17.97
N SER A 10 3.61 9.87 -16.80
CA SER A 10 4.65 10.75 -16.23
C SER A 10 5.84 9.95 -15.70
N ASN A 11 7.07 10.40 -15.99
CA ASN A 11 8.30 9.85 -15.43
C ASN A 11 9.11 10.85 -14.58
N SER A 12 8.50 11.94 -14.11
CA SER A 12 9.23 13.02 -13.40
C SER A 12 9.94 12.55 -12.12
N PHE A 13 9.55 11.41 -11.56
CA PHE A 13 10.18 10.78 -10.39
C PHE A 13 10.81 9.42 -10.72
N GLY A 14 10.86 9.01 -12.00
CA GLY A 14 11.31 7.67 -12.39
C GLY A 14 10.27 6.58 -12.18
N GLN A 15 9.00 6.92 -11.95
CA GLN A 15 7.94 5.95 -11.62
C GLN A 15 7.54 5.02 -12.78
N LEU A 16 8.02 5.29 -14.01
CA LEU A 16 7.87 4.35 -15.12
C LEU A 16 8.90 3.21 -15.07
N GLY A 17 9.98 3.34 -14.28
CA GLY A 17 11.04 2.34 -14.22
C GLY A 17 11.99 2.38 -15.43
N LEU A 18 11.93 3.47 -16.19
CA LEU A 18 12.64 3.68 -17.46
C LEU A 18 13.55 4.92 -17.31
N PRO A 19 14.76 4.79 -16.71
CA PRO A 19 15.61 5.94 -16.38
C PRO A 19 16.08 6.74 -17.61
N GLN A 20 16.06 6.13 -18.79
CA GLN A 20 16.37 6.77 -20.06
C GLN A 20 15.30 7.79 -20.53
N ILE A 21 14.09 7.75 -19.98
CA ILE A 21 13.00 8.65 -20.34
C ILE A 21 12.96 9.84 -19.37
N SER A 22 13.29 11.04 -19.85
CA SER A 22 13.30 12.26 -19.02
C SER A 22 11.94 12.97 -18.90
N GLY A 23 10.96 12.60 -19.72
CA GLY A 23 9.64 13.24 -19.80
C GLY A 23 8.46 12.26 -19.73
N PRO A 24 7.25 12.66 -20.15
CA PRO A 24 6.14 11.75 -20.27
C PRO A 24 6.37 10.74 -21.40
N CYS A 25 6.04 9.47 -21.15
CA CYS A 25 6.07 8.40 -22.14
C CYS A 25 4.65 8.18 -22.69
N LEU A 26 4.42 8.49 -23.97
CA LEU A 26 3.07 8.41 -24.57
C LEU A 26 2.71 7.00 -25.06
N ILE A 27 3.72 6.20 -25.36
CA ILE A 27 3.57 4.83 -25.89
C ILE A 27 4.12 3.87 -24.83
N PRO A 28 3.36 2.85 -24.39
CA PRO A 28 3.83 1.87 -23.42
C PRO A 28 5.18 1.27 -23.84
N GLN A 29 6.17 1.38 -22.96
CA GLN A 29 7.50 0.80 -23.15
C GLN A 29 7.74 -0.30 -22.12
N LYS A 30 8.39 -1.37 -22.56
CA LYS A 30 8.73 -2.51 -21.69
C LYS A 30 9.82 -2.12 -20.70
N ILE A 31 9.66 -2.53 -19.45
CA ILE A 31 10.67 -2.37 -18.40
C ILE A 31 11.66 -3.55 -18.48
N GLU A 32 12.72 -3.41 -19.27
CA GLU A 32 13.70 -4.48 -19.54
C GLU A 32 14.54 -4.90 -18.32
N SER A 33 14.59 -4.07 -17.28
CA SER A 33 15.30 -4.37 -16.03
C SER A 33 14.56 -5.38 -15.14
N LEU A 34 13.26 -5.62 -15.37
CA LEU A 34 12.53 -6.72 -14.73
C LEU A 34 12.93 -8.04 -15.38
N LYS A 35 13.72 -8.85 -14.67
CA LYS A 35 14.25 -10.13 -15.17
C LYS A 35 13.36 -11.33 -14.87
N GLU A 36 12.59 -11.23 -13.80
CA GLU A 36 11.64 -12.27 -13.42
C GLU A 36 10.24 -11.98 -13.92
N LYS A 37 9.46 -13.05 -14.08
CA LYS A 37 8.06 -12.95 -14.45
C LYS A 37 7.27 -12.25 -13.34
N VAL A 38 6.60 -11.17 -13.70
CA VAL A 38 5.80 -10.38 -12.74
C VAL A 38 4.39 -10.94 -12.62
N ALA A 39 3.97 -11.19 -11.37
CA ALA A 39 2.65 -11.71 -11.00
C ALA A 39 1.66 -10.60 -10.63
N SER A 40 2.15 -9.53 -9.99
CA SER A 40 1.33 -8.42 -9.51
C SER A 40 2.05 -7.10 -9.68
N VAL A 41 1.33 -6.03 -10.00
CA VAL A 41 1.85 -4.66 -10.12
C VAL A 41 0.95 -3.68 -9.41
N ALA A 42 1.52 -2.59 -8.90
CA ALA A 42 0.76 -1.48 -8.36
C ALA A 42 1.41 -0.14 -8.74
N ALA A 43 0.58 0.81 -9.18
CA ALA A 43 1.00 2.16 -9.49
C ALA A 43 0.55 3.11 -8.38
N GLY A 44 1.51 3.67 -7.65
CA GLY A 44 1.26 4.78 -6.73
C GLY A 44 1.36 6.13 -7.46
N LEU A 45 1.20 7.23 -6.72
CA LEU A 45 1.24 8.57 -7.33
C LEU A 45 2.58 8.90 -8.01
N ARG A 46 3.71 8.54 -7.38
CA ARG A 46 5.09 8.84 -7.84
C ARG A 46 6.07 7.70 -7.57
N HIS A 47 5.55 6.49 -7.41
CA HIS A 47 6.32 5.26 -7.26
C HIS A 47 5.48 4.10 -7.83
N ALA A 48 6.11 2.97 -8.07
CA ALA A 48 5.44 1.76 -8.51
C ALA A 48 6.06 0.53 -7.83
N LEU A 49 5.27 -0.53 -7.78
CA LEU A 49 5.61 -1.81 -7.17
C LEU A 49 5.38 -2.94 -8.16
N ALA A 50 6.18 -4.00 -8.04
CA ALA A 50 5.91 -5.29 -8.64
C ALA A 50 6.18 -6.41 -7.63
N ALA A 51 5.40 -7.49 -7.70
CA ALA A 51 5.72 -8.77 -7.11
C ALA A 51 5.92 -9.82 -8.21
N THR A 52 7.00 -10.60 -8.12
CA THR A 52 7.34 -11.64 -9.11
C THR A 52 6.69 -12.98 -8.74
N ASP A 53 6.68 -13.94 -9.67
CA ASP A 53 6.17 -15.31 -9.42
C ASP A 53 6.97 -16.04 -8.32
N SER A 54 8.24 -15.67 -8.11
CA SER A 54 9.08 -16.23 -7.04
C SER A 54 8.74 -15.65 -5.66
N GLY A 55 8.15 -14.45 -5.62
CA GLY A 55 7.77 -13.76 -4.40
C GLY A 55 8.55 -12.46 -4.12
N LEU A 56 9.52 -12.10 -4.97
CA LEU A 56 10.31 -10.88 -4.78
C LEU A 56 9.46 -9.63 -4.95
N VAL A 57 9.74 -8.60 -4.14
CA VAL A 57 9.11 -7.27 -4.27
C VAL A 57 10.12 -6.27 -4.80
N LEU A 58 9.73 -5.60 -5.88
CA LEU A 58 10.51 -4.53 -6.51
C LEU A 58 9.76 -3.22 -6.36
N GLN A 59 10.48 -2.14 -6.04
CA GLN A 59 9.97 -0.78 -6.03
C GLN A 59 10.86 0.13 -6.86
N TRP A 60 10.23 1.10 -7.53
CA TRP A 60 10.93 2.20 -8.17
C TRP A 60 10.10 3.49 -8.14
N GLY A 61 10.74 4.60 -8.48
CA GLY A 61 10.18 5.94 -8.42
C GLY A 61 10.53 6.65 -7.10
N ALA A 62 11.28 7.74 -7.22
CA ALA A 62 11.83 8.52 -6.11
C ALA A 62 10.82 9.49 -5.47
N GLY A 63 9.51 9.29 -5.68
CA GLY A 63 8.45 10.16 -5.17
C GLY A 63 8.42 10.28 -3.65
N MET A 64 8.86 9.23 -2.95
CA MET A 64 8.87 9.16 -1.49
C MET A 64 10.18 9.66 -0.86
N ALA A 65 11.26 9.80 -1.64
CA ALA A 65 12.61 10.09 -1.13
C ALA A 65 12.67 11.34 -0.23
N SER A 66 12.02 12.44 -0.63
CA SER A 66 12.03 13.68 0.17
C SER A 66 11.30 13.53 1.51
N ARG A 67 10.22 12.73 1.57
CA ARG A 67 9.47 12.44 2.80
C ARG A 67 10.27 11.52 3.70
N ALA A 68 10.88 10.49 3.10
CA ALA A 68 11.76 9.57 3.79
C ALA A 68 12.95 10.30 4.43
N LYS A 69 13.65 11.18 3.69
CA LYS A 69 14.81 11.96 4.18
C LYS A 69 14.46 12.86 5.37
N ARG A 70 13.28 13.49 5.34
CA ARG A 70 12.81 14.31 6.48
C ARG A 70 12.50 13.46 7.71
N ALA A 71 11.94 12.27 7.51
CA ALA A 71 11.59 11.37 8.61
C ALA A 71 12.81 10.59 9.15
N SER A 72 13.83 10.35 8.32
CA SER A 72 15.02 9.57 8.70
C SER A 72 16.05 10.36 9.51
N GLN A 73 15.82 11.66 9.75
CA GLN A 73 16.69 12.55 10.55
C GLN A 73 18.18 12.47 10.13
N GLY A 74 18.45 12.34 8.82
CA GLY A 74 19.80 12.28 8.28
C GLY A 74 20.39 10.87 8.13
N LYS A 75 19.68 9.82 8.55
CA LYS A 75 20.06 8.43 8.21
C LYS A 75 19.94 8.18 6.71
N ALA A 76 20.84 7.34 6.19
CA ALA A 76 20.80 6.86 4.82
C ALA A 76 19.45 6.18 4.53
N LEU A 77 18.95 6.37 3.31
CA LEU A 77 17.70 5.78 2.86
C LEU A 77 17.96 4.46 2.14
N PRO A 78 17.08 3.46 2.31
CA PRO A 78 17.07 2.29 1.45
C PRO A 78 17.01 2.66 -0.04
N LEU A 79 17.83 1.99 -0.86
CA LEU A 79 18.03 2.34 -2.27
C LEU A 79 16.72 2.35 -3.08
N PHE A 80 15.82 1.40 -2.79
CA PHE A 80 14.53 1.27 -3.47
C PHE A 80 13.59 2.48 -3.28
N LEU A 81 13.84 3.37 -2.30
CA LEU A 81 13.09 4.63 -2.12
C LEU A 81 13.56 5.76 -3.05
N THR A 82 14.74 5.61 -3.64
CA THR A 82 15.37 6.60 -4.52
C THR A 82 15.61 6.10 -5.93
N ALA A 83 15.46 4.79 -6.15
CA ALA A 83 15.68 4.16 -7.44
C ALA A 83 14.70 4.67 -8.52
N LYS A 84 15.20 4.85 -9.74
CA LYS A 84 14.40 5.21 -10.93
C LYS A 84 14.17 4.01 -11.87
N GLU A 85 14.68 2.86 -11.48
CA GLU A 85 14.50 1.56 -12.09
C GLU A 85 14.10 0.57 -10.98
N PRO A 86 13.45 -0.56 -11.32
CA PRO A 86 13.09 -1.60 -10.36
C PRO A 86 14.25 -1.99 -9.46
N CYS A 87 14.05 -1.86 -8.15
CA CYS A 87 15.03 -2.17 -7.13
C CYS A 87 14.35 -3.01 -6.04
N GLU A 88 15.04 -4.05 -5.59
CA GLU A 88 14.51 -4.96 -4.57
C GLU A 88 14.24 -4.23 -3.25
N VAL A 89 13.07 -4.52 -2.68
CA VAL A 89 12.65 -3.97 -1.40
C VAL A 89 13.26 -4.81 -0.30
N ALA A 90 14.32 -4.29 0.32
CA ALA A 90 14.97 -4.94 1.45
C ALA A 90 14.01 -5.10 2.65
N GLY A 91 14.18 -6.18 3.41
CA GLY A 91 13.33 -6.56 4.54
C GLY A 91 12.14 -7.47 4.19
N LEU A 92 12.12 -8.01 2.97
CA LEU A 92 11.12 -8.97 2.48
C LEU A 92 11.75 -10.23 1.84
N GLU A 93 13.05 -10.45 2.02
CA GLU A 93 13.83 -11.51 1.36
C GLU A 93 13.34 -12.92 1.76
N ASP A 94 12.88 -13.07 3.00
CA ASP A 94 12.44 -14.35 3.56
C ASP A 94 10.91 -14.56 3.48
N VAL A 95 10.17 -13.73 2.74
CA VAL A 95 8.71 -13.85 2.60
C VAL A 95 8.28 -13.89 1.15
N LYS A 96 7.32 -14.77 0.86
CA LYS A 96 6.77 -14.91 -0.50
C LYS A 96 5.58 -13.98 -0.70
N VAL A 97 5.78 -12.87 -1.42
CA VAL A 97 4.72 -11.91 -1.71
C VAL A 97 3.92 -12.34 -2.95
N LYS A 98 2.59 -12.37 -2.84
CA LYS A 98 1.67 -12.67 -3.96
C LYS A 98 1.05 -11.43 -4.60
N THR A 99 0.80 -10.39 -3.81
CA THR A 99 0.08 -9.19 -4.27
C THR A 99 0.72 -7.94 -3.70
N VAL A 100 0.76 -6.88 -4.51
CA VAL A 100 1.15 -5.54 -4.08
C VAL A 100 0.01 -4.55 -4.29
N ALA A 101 -0.04 -3.52 -3.46
CA ALA A 101 -0.93 -2.36 -3.62
C ALA A 101 -0.17 -1.09 -3.25
N ALA A 102 -0.54 0.04 -3.86
CA ALA A 102 0.13 1.32 -3.65
C ALA A 102 -0.91 2.44 -3.61
N GLY A 103 -0.68 3.41 -2.72
CA GLY A 103 -1.47 4.64 -2.65
C GLY A 103 -0.65 5.87 -3.04
N SER A 104 -0.98 7.02 -2.46
CA SER A 104 -0.29 8.28 -2.76
C SER A 104 1.21 8.25 -2.45
N TYR A 105 1.56 7.78 -1.25
CA TYR A 105 2.95 7.69 -0.78
C TYR A 105 3.12 6.54 0.19
N HIS A 106 2.34 5.47 0.05
CA HIS A 106 2.48 4.26 0.84
C HIS A 106 2.38 3.04 -0.05
N SER A 107 2.99 1.97 0.44
CA SER A 107 3.14 0.70 -0.26
C SER A 107 2.67 -0.41 0.65
N VAL A 108 2.06 -1.43 0.05
CA VAL A 108 1.56 -2.61 0.75
C VAL A 108 1.92 -3.85 -0.04
N SER A 109 2.35 -4.89 0.65
CA SER A 109 2.45 -6.23 0.10
C SER A 109 1.65 -7.22 0.94
N LEU A 110 1.12 -8.24 0.27
CA LEU A 110 0.40 -9.36 0.86
C LEU A 110 1.13 -10.65 0.52
N THR A 111 1.51 -11.41 1.54
CA THR A 111 2.17 -12.71 1.38
C THR A 111 1.18 -13.83 1.06
N ASP A 112 1.68 -14.95 0.56
CA ASP A 112 0.90 -16.19 0.39
C ASP A 112 0.36 -16.74 1.72
N GLU A 113 1.08 -16.54 2.81
CA GLU A 113 0.63 -16.88 4.17
C GLU A 113 -0.45 -15.94 4.73
N GLY A 114 -0.82 -14.88 4.00
CA GLY A 114 -1.86 -13.93 4.41
C GLY A 114 -1.38 -12.81 5.34
N HIS A 115 -0.08 -12.51 5.34
CA HIS A 115 0.51 -11.43 6.12
C HIS A 115 0.61 -10.13 5.29
N LEU A 116 0.25 -9.00 5.91
CA LEU A 116 0.42 -7.68 5.30
C LEU A 116 1.70 -7.01 5.78
N TYR A 117 2.49 -6.49 4.84
CA TYR A 117 3.62 -5.61 5.11
C TYR A 117 3.36 -4.24 4.51
N VAL A 118 3.73 -3.19 5.24
CA VAL A 118 3.46 -1.81 4.86
C VAL A 118 4.68 -0.92 5.05
N TRP A 119 4.88 0.03 4.15
CA TRP A 119 5.94 1.05 4.24
C TRP A 119 5.55 2.35 3.54
N GLY A 120 6.37 3.38 3.72
CA GLY A 120 6.16 4.72 3.18
C GLY A 120 5.53 5.67 4.20
N SER A 121 4.69 6.58 3.73
CA SER A 121 4.04 7.61 4.52
C SER A 121 2.91 7.03 5.37
N ASN A 122 2.79 7.51 6.60
CA ASN A 122 1.74 7.15 7.55
C ASN A 122 0.95 8.37 8.05
N LYS A 123 0.81 9.42 7.23
CA LYS A 123 0.19 10.69 7.65
C LYS A 123 -1.27 10.55 8.11
N HIS A 124 -1.98 9.54 7.63
CA HIS A 124 -3.38 9.29 7.99
C HIS A 124 -3.58 7.94 8.67
N GLY A 125 -2.51 7.31 9.16
CA GLY A 125 -2.58 6.04 9.89
C GLY A 125 -2.71 4.77 9.06
N GLN A 126 -2.59 4.87 7.73
CA GLN A 126 -2.63 3.71 6.82
C GLN A 126 -1.59 2.60 7.14
N LEU A 127 -0.53 2.87 7.90
CA LEU A 127 0.52 1.87 8.19
C LEU A 127 0.43 1.27 9.60
N VAL A 128 -0.64 1.56 10.37
CA VAL A 128 -0.88 0.98 11.71
C VAL A 128 0.37 1.15 12.60
N SER A 129 0.88 2.38 12.63
CA SER A 129 2.17 2.71 13.25
C SER A 129 2.12 4.07 13.92
N ARG A 130 2.97 4.26 14.94
CA ARG A 130 3.17 5.56 15.59
C ARG A 130 4.11 6.49 14.81
N ASN A 131 4.93 5.92 13.91
CA ASN A 131 5.84 6.70 13.08
C ASN A 131 5.09 7.32 11.91
N ILE A 132 5.39 8.57 11.57
CA ILE A 132 4.80 9.29 10.42
C ILE A 132 5.27 8.75 9.06
N PHE A 133 6.35 7.97 9.06
CA PHE A 133 6.94 7.33 7.90
C PHE A 133 7.66 6.05 8.33
N LEU A 134 7.57 5.00 7.50
CA LEU A 134 8.33 3.76 7.64
C LEU A 134 9.21 3.61 6.41
N ALA A 135 10.53 3.66 6.59
CA ALA A 135 11.48 3.53 5.49
C ALA A 135 11.64 2.09 5.00
N GLU A 136 11.29 1.13 5.85
CA GLU A 136 11.38 -0.30 5.58
C GLU A 136 10.01 -0.95 5.79
N PRO A 137 9.74 -2.08 5.09
CA PRO A 137 8.54 -2.87 5.29
C PRO A 137 8.35 -3.28 6.75
N LYS A 138 7.13 -3.10 7.24
CA LYS A 138 6.72 -3.54 8.58
C LYS A 138 5.50 -4.44 8.47
N LYS A 139 5.58 -5.63 9.08
CA LYS A 139 4.45 -6.54 9.23
C LYS A 139 3.37 -5.90 10.11
N ILE A 140 2.12 -5.90 9.64
CA ILE A 140 0.95 -5.57 10.47
C ILE A 140 0.61 -6.81 11.29
N ASP A 141 0.38 -6.62 12.58
CA ASP A 141 0.01 -7.68 13.49
C ASP A 141 -1.37 -8.26 13.13
N THR A 142 -1.44 -9.59 13.04
CA THR A 142 -2.68 -10.34 12.76
C THR A 142 -3.81 -10.05 13.76
N GLN A 143 -3.50 -9.61 14.98
CA GLN A 143 -4.51 -9.20 15.97
C GLN A 143 -5.40 -8.07 15.45
N CYS A 144 -4.88 -7.21 14.56
CA CYS A 144 -5.65 -6.15 13.91
C CYS A 144 -6.77 -6.69 13.01
N PHE A 145 -6.68 -7.96 12.61
CA PHE A 145 -7.63 -8.63 11.71
C PHE A 145 -8.27 -9.84 12.39
N SER A 146 -8.46 -9.78 13.71
CA SER A 146 -9.03 -10.89 14.50
C SER A 146 -8.26 -12.21 14.37
N HIS A 147 -6.94 -12.13 14.19
CA HIS A 147 -6.03 -13.27 13.96
C HIS A 147 -6.33 -14.08 12.69
N GLU A 148 -7.06 -13.50 11.73
CA GLU A 148 -7.34 -14.14 10.45
C GLU A 148 -6.30 -13.79 9.38
N LYS A 149 -6.10 -14.73 8.45
CA LYS A 149 -5.28 -14.51 7.26
C LYS A 149 -5.98 -13.56 6.30
N ILE A 150 -5.20 -12.66 5.70
CA ILE A 150 -5.69 -11.76 4.66
C ILE A 150 -5.68 -12.48 3.31
N GLY A 151 -6.85 -12.54 2.66
CA GLY A 151 -7.00 -13.08 1.32
C GLY A 151 -6.72 -12.05 0.24
N ALA A 152 -7.14 -10.80 0.46
CA ALA A 152 -7.02 -9.71 -0.49
C ALA A 152 -6.84 -8.34 0.18
N VAL A 153 -6.19 -7.42 -0.54
CA VAL A 153 -5.94 -6.05 -0.09
C VAL A 153 -6.08 -5.07 -1.25
N TRP A 154 -6.65 -3.90 -0.96
CA TRP A 154 -6.83 -2.78 -1.88
C TRP A 154 -6.39 -1.49 -1.21
N SER A 155 -5.79 -0.60 -2.00
CA SER A 155 -5.32 0.70 -1.54
C SER A 155 -6.07 1.79 -2.28
N GLY A 156 -6.68 2.71 -1.51
CA GLY A 156 -7.06 4.01 -2.03
C GLY A 156 -5.89 4.99 -1.92
N TRP A 157 -6.15 6.28 -2.12
CA TRP A 157 -5.06 7.27 -2.08
C TRP A 157 -4.37 7.37 -0.71
N THR A 158 -5.16 7.24 0.35
CA THR A 158 -4.72 7.43 1.76
C THR A 158 -5.44 6.51 2.74
N HIS A 159 -6.09 5.45 2.26
CA HIS A 159 -6.78 4.45 3.07
C HIS A 159 -6.60 3.07 2.46
N LEU A 160 -6.86 2.05 3.27
CA LEU A 160 -6.72 0.66 2.89
C LEU A 160 -8.00 -0.11 3.21
N VAL A 161 -8.24 -1.13 2.40
CA VAL A 161 -9.27 -2.14 2.60
C VAL A 161 -8.60 -3.50 2.53
N ALA A 162 -8.86 -4.38 3.50
CA ALA A 162 -8.42 -5.76 3.47
C ALA A 162 -9.60 -6.69 3.69
N GLN A 163 -9.58 -7.84 3.03
CA GLN A 163 -10.55 -8.90 3.23
C GLN A 163 -9.83 -10.16 3.70
N THR A 164 -10.32 -10.75 4.78
CA THR A 164 -9.79 -12.01 5.29
C THR A 164 -10.23 -13.19 4.41
N GLU A 165 -9.58 -14.34 4.54
CA GLU A 165 -9.98 -15.57 3.83
C GLU A 165 -11.39 -16.04 4.23
N THR A 166 -11.89 -15.65 5.40
CA THR A 166 -13.28 -15.94 5.82
C THR A 166 -14.29 -14.91 5.29
N GLY A 167 -13.82 -13.89 4.55
CA GLY A 167 -14.65 -12.87 3.93
C GLY A 167 -14.90 -11.63 4.79
N LYS A 168 -14.32 -11.51 6.00
CA LYS A 168 -14.45 -10.28 6.80
C LYS A 168 -13.70 -9.13 6.16
N VAL A 169 -14.36 -7.97 6.04
CA VAL A 169 -13.75 -6.78 5.45
C VAL A 169 -13.37 -5.78 6.53
N PHE A 170 -12.16 -5.25 6.43
CA PHE A 170 -11.59 -4.25 7.32
C PHE A 170 -11.16 -3.02 6.54
N THR A 171 -11.40 -1.83 7.08
CA THR A 171 -10.94 -0.55 6.50
C THR A 171 -10.09 0.23 7.51
N TRP A 172 -9.15 1.08 7.06
CA TRP A 172 -8.41 2.02 7.92
C TRP A 172 -7.66 3.09 7.09
N GLY A 173 -7.05 4.06 7.76
CA GLY A 173 -6.39 5.21 7.14
C GLY A 173 -7.23 6.48 7.25
N ARG A 174 -7.19 7.33 6.23
CA ARG A 174 -7.88 8.62 6.19
C ARG A 174 -9.41 8.47 6.36
N VAL A 175 -10.03 9.37 7.13
CA VAL A 175 -11.44 9.23 7.57
C VAL A 175 -12.37 10.39 7.21
N ASP A 176 -11.82 11.52 6.77
CA ASP A 176 -12.51 12.81 6.64
C ASP A 176 -13.44 12.92 5.41
N TYR A 177 -13.50 11.90 4.55
CA TYR A 177 -14.46 11.82 3.43
C TYR A 177 -15.49 10.70 3.58
N GLY A 178 -15.50 9.98 4.71
CA GLY A 178 -16.36 8.80 4.87
C GLY A 178 -15.87 7.57 4.10
N GLN A 179 -14.68 7.61 3.51
CA GLN A 179 -14.08 6.54 2.70
C GLN A 179 -13.83 5.23 3.46
N LEU A 180 -14.00 5.21 4.78
CA LEU A 180 -13.92 3.96 5.56
C LEU A 180 -15.25 3.20 5.62
N GLY A 181 -16.37 3.80 5.18
CA GLY A 181 -17.68 3.14 5.15
C GLY A 181 -18.25 2.80 6.52
N ARG A 182 -17.82 3.51 7.57
CA ARG A 182 -18.23 3.27 8.95
C ARG A 182 -18.22 4.56 9.77
N HIS A 183 -19.04 4.59 10.80
CA HIS A 183 -19.00 5.64 11.80
C HIS A 183 -17.78 5.46 12.72
N ALA A 184 -17.25 6.56 13.22
CA ALA A 184 -16.26 6.57 14.29
C ALA A 184 -16.83 5.87 15.54
N VAL A 185 -16.44 4.62 15.81
CA VAL A 185 -16.83 3.94 17.06
C VAL A 185 -15.95 4.48 18.17
N VAL A 186 -16.50 5.34 19.03
CA VAL A 186 -15.84 5.75 20.27
C VAL A 186 -16.09 4.67 21.33
N PRO A 187 -15.06 3.97 21.85
CA PRO A 187 -15.25 3.06 22.97
C PRO A 187 -15.60 3.88 24.21
N GLY A 188 -16.84 3.74 24.70
CA GLY A 188 -17.28 4.26 25.99
C GLY A 188 -17.48 5.77 26.06
N GLY A 189 -18.52 6.29 25.41
CA GLY A 189 -19.34 7.46 25.83
C GLY A 189 -18.68 8.80 26.19
N GLN A 190 -17.36 8.93 26.20
CA GLN A 190 -16.65 10.14 26.60
C GLN A 190 -16.13 10.85 25.35
N GLN A 191 -16.63 12.07 25.15
CA GLN A 191 -16.12 13.03 24.20
C GLN A 191 -14.69 13.42 24.61
N SER A 192 -13.70 12.71 24.07
CA SER A 192 -12.34 13.24 23.97
C SER A 192 -12.33 14.29 22.85
N PRO A 193 -11.37 15.22 22.83
CA PRO A 193 -11.27 16.20 21.73
C PRO A 193 -11.24 15.47 20.38
N ALA A 194 -11.98 15.98 19.39
CA ALA A 194 -12.14 15.35 18.07
C ALA A 194 -10.81 14.97 17.40
N SER A 195 -9.72 15.68 17.73
CA SER A 195 -8.35 15.43 17.24
C SER A 195 -7.74 14.13 17.76
N GLU A 196 -7.95 13.76 19.04
CA GLU A 196 -7.39 12.53 19.63
C GLU A 196 -8.22 11.29 19.29
N GLN A 197 -9.55 11.45 19.16
CA GLN A 197 -10.45 10.38 18.74
C GLN A 197 -10.18 9.95 17.29
N CYS A 198 -10.00 10.92 16.38
CA CYS A 198 -9.71 10.68 14.97
C CYS A 198 -8.40 9.87 14.79
N LEU A 199 -7.38 10.14 15.61
CA LEU A 199 -6.08 9.46 15.58
C LEU A 199 -6.13 8.00 16.04
N LYS A 200 -7.01 7.62 16.99
CA LYS A 200 -7.19 6.21 17.40
C LYS A 200 -7.96 5.38 16.35
N LEU A 201 -8.86 6.03 15.61
CA LEU A 201 -9.73 5.41 14.62
C LEU A 201 -9.04 5.17 13.26
N CYS A 202 -8.10 6.04 12.87
CA CYS A 202 -7.41 5.96 11.58
C CYS A 202 -6.25 4.95 11.57
N ASN A 203 -5.66 4.67 12.75
CA ASN A 203 -4.49 3.82 12.93
C ASN A 203 -4.81 2.35 13.22
N THR A 204 -6.08 1.95 13.21
CA THR A 204 -6.50 0.59 13.56
C THR A 204 -7.47 0.07 12.49
N PRO A 205 -7.20 -1.09 11.86
CA PRO A 205 -8.20 -1.79 11.06
C PRO A 205 -9.45 -2.09 11.88
N VAL A 206 -10.62 -1.75 11.37
CA VAL A 206 -11.92 -2.12 11.98
C VAL A 206 -12.78 -2.78 10.92
N SER A 207 -13.57 -3.76 11.36
CA SER A 207 -14.46 -4.49 10.47
C SER A 207 -15.60 -3.59 9.97
N VAL A 208 -16.05 -3.81 8.74
CA VAL A 208 -17.23 -3.19 8.13
C VAL A 208 -18.20 -4.31 7.75
N PRO A 209 -19.07 -4.76 8.68
CA PRO A 209 -19.82 -6.00 8.52
C PRO A 209 -20.73 -6.07 7.29
N CYS A 210 -21.27 -4.93 6.83
CA CYS A 210 -22.10 -4.87 5.62
C CYS A 210 -21.32 -5.14 4.32
N LEU A 211 -19.98 -5.20 4.38
CA LEU A 211 -19.11 -5.58 3.26
C LEU A 211 -18.61 -7.03 3.36
N ASN A 212 -18.94 -7.76 4.44
CA ASN A 212 -18.47 -9.14 4.58
C ASN A 212 -18.98 -10.01 3.43
N GLY A 213 -18.11 -10.86 2.90
CA GLY A 213 -18.41 -11.69 1.74
C GLY A 213 -18.39 -10.96 0.39
N ALA A 214 -17.95 -9.69 0.34
CA ALA A 214 -17.82 -8.96 -0.91
C ALA A 214 -17.00 -9.76 -1.94
N SER A 215 -17.53 -9.93 -3.15
CA SER A 215 -16.86 -10.67 -4.22
C SER A 215 -15.86 -9.80 -4.98
N GLN A 216 -16.05 -8.48 -4.95
CA GLN A 216 -15.13 -7.49 -5.51
C GLN A 216 -15.11 -6.24 -4.65
N ILE A 217 -13.93 -5.63 -4.52
CA ILE A 217 -13.73 -4.32 -3.90
C ILE A 217 -12.78 -3.52 -4.81
N THR A 218 -13.02 -2.22 -4.94
CA THR A 218 -12.05 -1.28 -5.53
C THR A 218 -12.04 0.03 -4.74
N CYS A 219 -10.89 0.68 -4.71
CA CYS A 219 -10.66 1.89 -3.93
C CYS A 219 -10.25 3.03 -4.86
N GLY A 220 -11.02 4.12 -4.82
CA GLY A 220 -10.67 5.38 -5.44
C GLY A 220 -9.83 6.26 -4.52
N SER A 221 -9.77 7.56 -4.84
CA SER A 221 -9.05 8.50 -3.98
C SER A 221 -9.73 8.72 -2.64
N GLU A 222 -11.07 8.80 -2.68
CA GLU A 222 -11.91 9.25 -1.55
C GLU A 222 -13.17 8.37 -1.40
N HIS A 223 -13.27 7.25 -2.12
CA HIS A 223 -14.44 6.35 -2.11
C HIS A 223 -14.03 4.89 -2.33
N ASN A 224 -14.94 3.97 -2.05
CA ASN A 224 -14.82 2.55 -2.42
C ASN A 224 -16.08 2.10 -3.14
N LEU A 225 -15.96 1.06 -3.96
CA LEU A 225 -17.07 0.30 -4.50
C LEU A 225 -16.89 -1.17 -4.10
N ALA A 226 -17.99 -1.84 -3.78
CA ALA A 226 -18.00 -3.26 -3.46
C ALA A 226 -19.25 -3.94 -4.04
N ILE A 227 -19.08 -5.18 -4.49
CA ILE A 227 -20.20 -6.05 -4.87
C ILE A 227 -20.42 -7.03 -3.72
N VAL A 228 -21.60 -6.93 -3.08
CA VAL A 228 -22.03 -7.79 -1.98
C VAL A 228 -23.32 -8.50 -2.43
N GLY A 229 -23.40 -9.81 -2.25
CA GLY A 229 -24.53 -10.65 -2.64
C GLY A 229 -24.86 -11.66 -1.56
#